data_AF-A0A2M7JFJ1-F1
#
_entry.id   AF-A0A2M7JFJ1-F1
#
_cell.length_a   1.000
_cell.length_b   1.000
_cell.length_c   1.000
_cell.angle_alpha   90.00
_cell.angle_beta   90.00
_cell.angle_gamma   90.00
#
_symmetry.space_group_name_H-M   'P 1'
#
loop_
_entity.id
_entity.type
_entity.pdbx_description
1 polymer ?
#
loop_
_entity_poly.entity_id
_entity_poly.type
_entity_poly.pdbx_seq_one_letter_code
_entity_poly.pdbx_strand_id
1 'polypeptide(L)'
;MSKIRDLSTILEDRRRKEQLKLNTQRVDSLRRVLQCSLCCLRCTMCGAPMETQGNSACECSVMEAFILCPGCRAEFEDYAKAVKEEPIETLFWHNEDWKRFWSAWLAYQEALFAFRKSTRLGGFSDNVNK
;
A
#
# COMPACT_ATOMS: atom_id res chain seq x y z
N MET A 1 -14.19 -45.14 -24.92
CA MET A 1 -15.42 -44.85 -24.16
C MET A 1 -15.45 -43.37 -23.83
N SER A 2 -16.28 -42.59 -24.53
CA SER A 2 -16.42 -41.14 -24.34
C SER A 2 -17.23 -40.86 -23.09
N LYS A 3 -16.62 -40.19 -22.12
CA LYS A 3 -17.27 -39.80 -20.85
C LYS A 3 -18.25 -38.66 -21.13
N ILE A 4 -19.50 -39.00 -21.41
CA ILE A 4 -20.61 -38.03 -21.54
C ILE A 4 -20.77 -37.39 -20.16
N ARG A 5 -20.27 -36.16 -20.00
CA ARG A 5 -20.48 -35.38 -18.77
C ARG A 5 -21.88 -34.80 -18.82
N ASP A 6 -22.56 -34.85 -17.68
CA ASP A 6 -23.85 -34.22 -17.50
C ASP A 6 -23.75 -32.69 -17.74
N LEU A 7 -24.73 -32.15 -18.47
CA LEU A 7 -24.77 -30.75 -18.91
C LEU A 7 -24.78 -29.80 -17.70
N SER A 8 -25.42 -30.22 -16.60
CA SER A 8 -25.47 -29.48 -15.34
C SER A 8 -24.07 -29.26 -14.76
N THR A 9 -23.23 -30.30 -14.77
CA THR A 9 -21.87 -30.28 -14.20
C THR A 9 -20.95 -29.38 -15.01
N ILE A 10 -21.15 -29.32 -16.34
CA ILE A 10 -20.39 -28.42 -17.23
C ILE A 10 -20.73 -26.95 -16.94
N LEU A 11 -22.00 -26.64 -16.69
CA LEU A 11 -22.44 -25.28 -16.38
C LEU A 11 -21.94 -24.83 -14.99
N GLU A 12 -21.97 -25.71 -13.99
CA GLU A 12 -21.42 -25.45 -12.66
C GLU A 12 -19.90 -25.25 -12.70
N ASP A 13 -19.17 -26.10 -13.43
CA ASP A 13 -17.72 -25.96 -13.63
C ASP A 13 -17.37 -24.63 -14.29
N ARG A 14 -18.17 -24.18 -15.27
CA ARG A 14 -17.96 -22.88 -15.94
C ARG A 14 -18.17 -21.73 -14.97
N ARG A 15 -19.27 -21.73 -14.21
CA ARG A 15 -19.58 -20.71 -13.19
C ARG A 15 -18.49 -20.65 -12.11
N ARG A 16 -18.02 -21.80 -11.63
CA ARG A 16 -16.92 -21.88 -10.66
C ARG A 16 -15.62 -21.30 -11.22
N LYS A 17 -15.27 -21.62 -12.47
CA LYS A 17 -14.07 -21.07 -13.14
C LYS A 17 -14.15 -19.56 -13.32
N GLU A 18 -15.30 -19.02 -13.68
CA GLU A 18 -15.52 -17.56 -13.78
C GLU A 18 -15.38 -16.87 -12.43
N GLN A 19 -15.99 -17.42 -11.38
CA GLN A 19 -15.85 -16.89 -10.01
C GLN A 19 -14.39 -16.92 -9.54
N LEU A 20 -13.66 -17.99 -9.80
CA LEU A 20 -12.23 -18.08 -9.49
C LEU A 20 -11.43 -17.00 -10.23
N LYS A 21 -11.67 -16.81 -11.53
CA LYS A 21 -11.00 -15.74 -12.32
C LYS A 21 -11.27 -14.35 -11.75
N LEU A 22 -12.53 -14.03 -11.43
CA LEU A 22 -12.90 -12.75 -10.83
C LEU A 22 -12.23 -12.55 -9.47
N ASN A 23 -12.18 -13.60 -8.65
CA ASN A 23 -11.50 -13.55 -7.36
C ASN A 23 -9.99 -13.35 -7.52
N THR A 24 -9.34 -14.02 -8.47
CA THR A 24 -7.92 -13.82 -8.78
C THR A 24 -7.65 -12.37 -9.18
N GLN A 25 -8.44 -11.79 -10.10
CA GLN A 25 -8.27 -10.40 -10.52
C GLN A 25 -8.41 -9.40 -9.37
N ARG A 26 -9.38 -9.64 -8.46
CA ARG A 26 -9.57 -8.83 -7.26
C ARG A 26 -8.37 -8.91 -6.32
N VAL A 27 -7.86 -10.12 -6.08
CA VAL A 27 -6.67 -10.35 -5.26
C VAL A 27 -5.43 -9.67 -5.87
N ASP A 28 -5.23 -9.78 -7.18
CA ASP A 28 -4.11 -9.13 -7.87
C ASP A 28 -4.16 -7.61 -7.80
N SER A 29 -5.38 -7.04 -7.82
CA SER A 29 -5.58 -5.60 -7.69
C SER A 29 -5.24 -5.12 -6.27
N LEU A 30 -5.69 -5.84 -5.25
CA LEU A 30 -5.33 -5.56 -3.85
C LEU A 30 -3.83 -5.72 -3.61
N ARG A 31 -3.21 -6.76 -4.18
CA ARG A 31 -1.76 -6.98 -4.13
C ARG A 31 -0.99 -5.80 -4.68
N ARG A 32 -1.39 -5.29 -5.86
CA ARG A 32 -0.73 -4.13 -6.48
C ARG A 32 -0.83 -2.87 -5.61
N VAL A 33 -2.01 -2.60 -5.03
CA VAL A 33 -2.19 -1.48 -4.11
C VAL A 33 -1.23 -1.61 -2.91
N LEU A 34 -1.22 -2.78 -2.25
CA LEU A 34 -0.34 -3.02 -1.10
C LEU A 34 1.15 -2.91 -1.43
N GLN A 35 1.57 -3.46 -2.57
CA GLN A 35 2.97 -3.42 -2.99
C GLN A 35 3.42 -2.02 -3.37
N CYS A 36 2.61 -1.27 -4.12
CA CYS A 36 2.97 0.07 -4.57
C CYS A 36 2.91 1.10 -3.44
N SER A 37 1.87 1.05 -2.58
CA SER A 37 1.71 2.00 -1.47
C SER A 37 2.78 1.83 -0.38
N LEU A 38 3.42 0.66 -0.31
CA LEU A 38 4.50 0.35 0.63
C LEU A 38 5.85 0.14 -0.08
N CYS A 39 5.95 0.57 -1.33
CA CYS A 39 7.18 0.47 -2.12
C CYS A 39 8.18 1.52 -1.64
N CYS A 40 9.42 1.10 -1.40
CA CYS A 40 10.46 2.03 -0.95
C CYS A 40 11.12 2.86 -2.06
N LEU A 41 10.80 2.56 -3.31
CA LEU A 41 11.29 3.30 -4.47
C LEU A 41 10.46 4.57 -4.75
N ARG A 42 9.42 4.83 -3.95
CA ARG A 42 8.49 5.95 -4.14
C ARG A 42 8.13 6.61 -2.82
N CYS A 43 7.75 7.87 -2.89
CA CYS A 43 7.24 8.61 -1.75
C CYS A 43 5.90 8.01 -1.33
N THR A 44 5.73 7.66 -0.06
CA THR A 44 4.47 7.12 0.47
C THR A 44 3.34 8.16 0.50
N MET A 45 3.69 9.45 0.44
CA MET A 45 2.72 10.55 0.38
C MET A 45 2.34 10.91 -1.06
N CYS A 46 3.32 11.31 -1.89
CA CYS A 46 3.04 11.84 -3.23
C CYS A 46 3.33 10.88 -4.39
N GLY A 47 3.91 9.71 -4.12
CA GLY A 47 4.26 8.72 -5.15
C GLY A 47 5.47 9.08 -6.03
N ALA A 48 6.13 10.21 -5.77
CA ALA A 48 7.32 10.63 -6.52
C ALA A 48 8.43 9.56 -6.44
N PRO A 49 9.14 9.27 -7.54
CA PRO A 49 10.27 8.35 -7.52
C PRO A 49 11.36 8.81 -6.55
N MET A 50 11.95 7.87 -5.81
CA MET A 50 13.14 8.11 -5.00
C MET A 50 14.39 7.79 -5.82
N GLU A 51 15.39 8.65 -5.76
CA GLU A 51 16.72 8.34 -6.28
C GLU A 51 17.40 7.36 -5.33
N THR A 52 17.29 6.05 -5.60
CA THR A 52 18.07 5.04 -4.88
C THR A 52 19.50 5.06 -5.40
N GLN A 53 20.40 5.70 -4.66
CA GLN A 53 21.84 5.53 -4.86
C GLN A 53 22.21 4.09 -4.47
N GLY A 54 22.42 3.23 -5.48
CA GLY A 54 23.22 2.01 -5.41
C GLY A 54 22.88 0.96 -4.33
N ASN A 55 22.30 -0.16 -4.78
CA ASN A 55 22.55 -1.52 -4.30
C ASN A 55 22.45 -1.91 -2.81
N SER A 56 22.00 -1.08 -1.86
CA SER A 56 21.47 -1.66 -0.63
C SER A 56 20.06 -2.15 -0.94
N ALA A 57 19.88 -3.47 -1.00
CA ALA A 57 18.57 -4.09 -0.87
C ALA A 57 17.82 -3.31 0.19
N CYS A 58 16.68 -2.76 -0.21
CA CYS A 58 15.93 -1.82 0.56
C CYS A 58 15.47 -2.51 1.85
N GLU A 59 16.32 -2.51 2.87
CA GLU A 59 16.01 -2.86 4.25
C GLU A 59 15.15 -1.73 4.84
N CYS A 60 14.08 -1.38 4.13
CA CYS A 60 12.95 -0.74 4.75
C CYS A 60 12.37 -1.81 5.68
N SER A 61 12.91 -1.85 6.89
CA SER A 61 12.23 -2.42 8.04
C SER A 61 10.80 -1.89 7.96
N VAL A 62 9.89 -2.78 7.57
CA VAL A 62 8.53 -2.52 7.09
C VAL A 62 7.65 -1.90 8.19
N MET A 63 8.20 -1.57 9.35
CA MET A 63 7.44 -1.30 10.55
C MET A 63 7.43 0.14 11.04
N GLU A 64 8.39 1.03 10.72
CA GLU A 64 8.51 2.26 11.53
C GLU A 64 8.76 3.59 10.80
N ALA A 65 9.20 3.62 9.54
CA ALA A 65 9.51 4.90 8.87
C ALA A 65 8.74 5.10 7.56
N PHE A 66 7.91 6.16 7.51
CA PHE A 66 7.34 6.64 6.26
C PHE A 66 8.46 7.12 5.32
N ILE A 67 8.42 6.65 4.08
CA ILE A 67 9.43 7.01 3.07
C ILE A 67 8.91 8.23 2.33
N LEU A 68 9.32 9.40 2.80
CA LEU A 68 8.91 10.69 2.25
C LEU A 68 10.06 11.32 1.46
N CYS A 69 9.74 11.94 0.32
CA CYS A 69 10.67 12.82 -0.38
C CYS A 69 10.97 14.05 0.49
N PRO A 70 12.05 14.81 0.20
CA PRO A 70 12.41 15.99 1.01
C PRO A 70 11.26 16.98 1.21
N GLY A 71 10.46 17.24 0.17
CA GLY A 71 9.30 18.14 0.27
C GLY A 71 8.19 17.61 1.17
N CYS A 72 7.74 16.37 0.96
CA CYS A 72 6.70 15.77 1.81
C CYS A 72 7.20 15.57 3.26
N ARG A 73 8.51 15.35 3.46
CA ARG A 73 9.11 15.23 4.78
C ARG A 73 9.04 16.55 5.55
N ALA A 74 9.43 17.66 4.93
CA ALA A 74 9.35 18.98 5.55
C ALA A 74 7.91 19.32 5.98
N GLU A 75 6.94 19.12 5.09
CA GLU A 75 5.52 19.36 5.40
C GLU A 75 5.02 18.44 6.53
N PHE A 76 5.43 17.17 6.56
CA PHE A 76 5.05 16.25 7.62
C PHE A 76 5.66 16.62 8.98
N GLU A 77 6.91 17.09 8.99
CA GLU A 77 7.59 17.57 10.20
C GLU A 77 6.89 18.81 10.76
N ASP A 78 6.49 19.75 9.91
CA ASP A 78 5.71 20.90 10.34
C ASP A 78 4.32 20.51 10.83
N TYR A 79 3.68 19.50 10.22
CA TYR A 79 2.44 18.95 10.74
C TYR A 79 2.64 18.33 12.13
N ALA A 80 3.72 17.57 12.33
CA ALA A 80 4.03 16.95 13.61
C ALA A 80 4.25 17.99 14.72
N LYS A 81 4.89 19.13 14.41
CA LYS A 81 5.01 20.27 15.33
C LYS A 81 3.65 20.93 15.58
N ALA A 82 2.86 21.16 14.54
CA ALA A 82 1.54 21.79 14.62
C ALA A 82 0.57 21.02 15.54
N VAL A 83 0.62 19.69 15.51
CA VAL A 83 -0.19 18.81 16.38
C VAL A 83 0.26 18.88 17.84
N LYS A 84 1.53 19.15 18.10
CA LYS A 84 2.09 19.30 19.46
C LYS A 84 1.95 20.72 20.02
N GLU A 85 1.26 21.61 19.31
CA GLU A 85 1.17 23.03 19.63
C GLU A 85 2.55 23.72 19.70
N GLU A 86 3.54 23.16 19.01
CA GLU A 86 4.86 23.75 18.88
C GLU A 86 4.84 24.90 17.85
N PRO A 87 5.66 25.95 18.05
CA PRO A 87 5.70 27.06 17.11
C PRO A 87 6.26 26.58 15.76
N ILE A 88 5.48 26.80 14.70
CA ILE A 88 5.87 26.61 13.31
C ILE A 88 5.88 27.94 12.58
N GLU A 89 6.63 28.03 11.49
CA GLU A 89 6.42 29.13 10.55
C GLU A 89 4.97 29.08 10.05
N THR A 90 4.21 30.14 10.33
CA THR A 90 2.81 30.25 9.94
C THR A 90 2.74 30.57 8.45
N LEU A 91 2.87 29.53 7.62
CA LEU A 91 2.61 29.61 6.19
C LEU A 91 1.11 29.67 5.96
N PHE A 92 0.68 30.37 4.90
CA PHE A 92 -0.76 30.62 4.68
C PHE A 92 -1.58 29.35 4.42
N TRP A 93 -0.92 28.24 4.04
CA TRP A 93 -1.55 26.94 3.81
C TRP A 93 -1.51 26.01 5.03
N HIS A 94 -0.82 26.36 6.11
CA HIS A 94 -0.81 25.61 7.38
C HIS A 94 -2.10 25.85 8.20
N ASN A 95 -3.24 25.59 7.57
CA ASN A 95 -4.56 25.77 8.15
C ASN A 95 -5.14 24.43 8.67
N GLU A 96 -6.36 24.49 9.21
CA GLU A 96 -7.04 23.31 9.76
C GLU A 96 -7.32 22.21 8.72
N ASP A 97 -7.55 22.58 7.45
CA ASP A 97 -7.76 21.60 6.40
C ASP A 97 -6.46 20.88 6.02
N TRP A 98 -5.33 21.57 6.06
CA TRP A 98 -4.01 20.94 5.91
C TRP A 98 -3.70 19.98 7.07
N LYS A 99 -4.04 20.34 8.32
CA LYS A 99 -3.91 19.41 9.46
C LYS A 99 -4.79 18.17 9.25
N ARG A 100 -6.06 18.36 8.88
CA ARG A 100 -6.99 17.26 8.57
C ARG A 100 -6.49 16.36 7.46
N PHE A 101 -5.90 16.94 6.41
CA PHE A 101 -5.29 16.20 5.31
C PHE A 101 -4.21 15.24 5.81
N TRP A 102 -3.26 15.74 6.60
CA TRP A 102 -2.20 14.91 7.17
C TRP A 102 -2.71 13.88 8.18
N SER A 103 -3.69 14.23 9.03
CA SER A 103 -4.33 13.27 9.93
C SER A 103 -5.02 12.13 9.17
N ALA A 104 -5.75 12.44 8.09
CA ALA A 104 -6.42 11.45 7.26
C ALA A 104 -5.41 10.54 6.53
N TRP A 105 -4.29 11.11 6.07
CA TRP A 105 -3.22 10.33 5.47
C TRP A 105 -2.59 9.34 6.47
N LEU A 106 -2.33 9.76 7.71
CA LEU A 106 -1.84 8.86 8.76
C LEU A 106 -2.82 7.69 9.03
N ALA A 107 -4.11 8.00 9.18
CA ALA A 107 -5.14 6.98 9.37
C ALA A 107 -5.20 6.00 8.18
N TYR A 108 -5.01 6.49 6.95
CA TYR A 108 -4.91 5.64 5.76
C TYR A 108 -3.69 4.71 5.83
N GLN A 109 -2.52 5.21 6.23
CA GLN A 109 -1.32 4.38 6.37
C GLN A 109 -1.51 3.29 7.43
N GLU A 110 -2.08 3.62 8.59
CA GLU A 110 -2.40 2.65 9.64
C GLU A 110 -3.35 1.55 9.14
N ALA A 111 -4.42 1.94 8.45
CA ALA A 111 -5.36 1.00 7.86
C ALA A 111 -4.68 0.09 6.82
N LEU A 112 -3.76 0.63 6.02
CA LEU A 112 -3.01 -0.10 5.01
C LEU A 112 -2.08 -1.15 5.66
N PHE A 113 -1.34 -0.79 6.71
CA PHE A 113 -0.48 -1.72 7.46
C PHE A 113 -1.30 -2.78 8.18
N ALA A 114 -2.41 -2.40 8.82
CA ALA A 114 -3.33 -3.33 9.46
C ALA A 114 -3.92 -4.32 8.45
N PHE A 115 -4.31 -3.84 7.27
CA PHE A 115 -4.83 -4.68 6.18
C PHE A 115 -3.76 -5.65 5.63
N ARG A 116 -2.51 -5.17 5.46
CA ARG A 116 -1.38 -6.03 5.08
C ARG A 116 -1.11 -7.12 6.12
N LYS A 117 -1.26 -6.81 7.41
CA LYS A 117 -1.05 -7.78 8.51
C LYS A 117 -2.20 -8.78 8.64
N SER A 118 -3.45 -8.34 8.46
CA SER A 118 -4.64 -9.18 8.59
C SER A 118 -4.77 -10.17 7.44
N THR A 119 -4.33 -9.77 6.25
CA THR A 119 -4.27 -10.65 5.09
C THR A 119 -2.97 -11.45 5.17
N ARG A 120 -3.04 -12.78 5.26
CA ARG A 120 -1.89 -13.68 5.09
C ARG A 120 -1.39 -13.69 3.63
N LEU A 121 -1.39 -12.53 2.96
CA LEU A 121 -0.74 -12.28 1.66
C LEU A 121 0.80 -12.29 1.80
N GLY A 122 1.32 -12.37 3.02
CA GLY A 122 2.74 -12.54 3.34
C GLY A 122 3.38 -13.85 2.84
N GLY A 123 2.62 -14.80 2.30
CA GLY A 123 3.17 -16.03 1.70
C GLY A 123 3.87 -15.85 0.34
N PHE A 124 3.96 -14.63 -0.21
CA PHE A 124 4.60 -14.38 -1.51
C PHE A 124 6.02 -13.82 -1.45
N SER A 125 6.61 -13.69 -0.24
CA SER A 125 7.97 -13.16 -0.10
C SER A 125 9.09 -14.22 -0.01
N ASP A 126 8.79 -15.51 -0.09
CA ASP A 126 9.79 -16.59 0.05
C ASP A 126 10.07 -17.33 -1.27
N ASN A 127 10.38 -16.61 -2.35
CA ASN A 127 11.03 -17.23 -3.51
C ASN A 127 11.82 -16.23 -4.36
N VAL A 128 12.71 -15.49 -3.69
CA VAL A 128 13.88 -14.87 -4.33
C VAL A 128 15.11 -15.45 -3.64
N ASN A 129 15.31 -16.76 -3.81
CA ASN A 129 16.60 -17.46 -3.75
C ASN A 129 16.37 -18.95 -3.98
N LYS A 130 16.35 -19.34 -5.26
CA LYS A 130 16.77 -20.67 -5.71
C LYS A 130 17.16 -20.60 -7.18
#